data_AF-A0A7C4L1R4-F1
#
_entry.id   AF-A0A7C4L1R4-F1
#
_cell.length_a   1.000
_cell.length_b   1.000
_cell.length_c   1.000
_cell.angle_alpha   90.00
_cell.angle_beta   90.00
_cell.angle_gamma   90.00
#
_symmetry.space_group_name_H-M   'P 1'
#
loop_
_entity.id
_entity.type
_entity.pdbx_description
1 polymer ?
#
loop_
_entity_poly.entity_id
_entity_poly.type
_entity_poly.pdbx_seq_one_letter_code
_entity_poly.pdbx_strand_id
1 'polypeptide(L)' 'MCILKQEEFIEGHEEYALEGIDEFNSRLIDYLVWYNTKRVHKSLGNVSPINHLLKILPQESQRYVTYTKI' A
#
# COMPACT_ATOMS: atom_id res chain seq x y z
N MET A 1 12.32 3.96 4.40
CA MET A 1 11.46 3.46 3.30
C MET A 1 10.63 2.32 3.87
N CYS A 2 9.35 2.58 4.19
CA CYS A 2 8.54 1.64 4.96
C CYS A 2 7.96 0.54 4.06
N ILE A 3 8.66 -0.60 3.96
CA ILE A 3 8.23 -1.78 3.19
C ILE A 3 7.32 -2.72 4.02
N LEU A 4 7.02 -2.43 5.29
CA LEU A 4 6.35 -3.38 6.21
C LEU A 4 4.84 -3.06 6.42
N LYS A 5 4.03 -2.97 5.35
CA LYS A 5 2.58 -2.66 5.48
C LYS A 5 1.69 -3.90 5.59
N GLN A 6 2.03 -4.92 4.81
CA GLN A 6 1.30 -6.19 4.83
C GLN A 6 1.65 -7.00 6.08
N GLU A 7 2.91 -6.96 6.52
CA GLU A 7 3.35 -7.60 7.76
C GLU A 7 2.64 -6.99 8.99
N GLU A 8 2.49 -5.66 9.05
CA GLU A 8 1.73 -4.98 10.12
C GLU A 8 0.26 -5.44 10.16
N PHE A 9 -0.35 -5.70 9.00
CA PHE A 9 -1.70 -6.25 8.94
C PHE A 9 -1.74 -7.70 9.44
N ILE A 10 -0.81 -8.53 8.99
CA ILE A 10 -0.72 -9.95 9.34
C ILE A 10 -0.50 -10.11 10.85
N GLU A 11 0.49 -9.43 11.42
CA GLU A 11 0.81 -9.49 12.86
C GLU A 11 -0.37 -9.05 13.74
N GLY A 12 -1.18 -8.10 13.26
CA GLY A 12 -2.33 -7.58 14.00
C GLY A 12 -3.63 -8.36 13.81
N HIS A 13 -3.69 -9.27 12.84
CA HIS A 13 -4.92 -9.97 12.44
C HIS A 13 -4.66 -11.43 12.05
N GLU A 14 -3.74 -12.10 12.74
CA GLU A 14 -3.41 -13.51 12.50
C GLU A 14 -4.66 -14.40 12.60
N GLU A 15 -5.67 -14.00 13.37
CA GLU A 15 -6.95 -14.70 13.49
C GLU A 15 -7.71 -14.80 12.15
N TYR A 16 -7.56 -13.83 11.25
CA TYR A 16 -8.22 -13.84 9.94
C TYR A 16 -7.63 -14.91 9.01
N ALA A 17 -6.43 -15.43 9.31
CA ALA A 17 -5.87 -16.55 8.56
C ALA A 17 -6.73 -17.82 8.69
N LEU A 18 -7.55 -17.92 9.73
CA LEU A 18 -8.46 -19.05 9.96
C LEU A 18 -9.82 -18.89 9.25
N GLU A 19 -10.17 -17.69 8.79
CA GLU A 19 -11.44 -17.39 8.10
C GLU A 19 -11.42 -17.81 6.62
N GLY A 20 -10.27 -18.23 6.10
CA GLY A 20 -10.07 -18.63 4.71
C GLY A 20 -9.36 -17.55 3.89
N ILE A 21 -8.67 -17.99 2.83
CA ILE A 21 -7.77 -17.13 2.07
C ILE A 21 -8.50 -15.97 1.36
N ASP A 22 -9.74 -16.20 0.91
CA ASP A 22 -10.51 -15.18 0.19
C ASP A 22 -10.93 -14.03 1.11
N GLU A 23 -11.44 -14.36 2.30
CA GLU A 23 -11.85 -13.38 3.31
C GLU A 23 -10.64 -12.60 3.85
N PHE A 24 -9.54 -13.30 4.11
CA PHE A 24 -8.27 -12.70 4.48
C PHE A 24 -7.79 -11.69 3.43
N ASN A 25 -7.80 -12.08 2.15
CA ASN A 25 -7.39 -11.21 1.05
C ASN A 25 -8.28 -9.99 0.91
N SER A 26 -9.60 -10.14 1.06
CA SER A 26 -10.54 -9.01 1.01
C SER A 26 -10.19 -7.97 2.07
N ARG A 27 -9.98 -8.41 3.31
CA ARG A 27 -9.65 -7.52 4.44
C ARG A 27 -8.28 -6.89 4.30
N LEU A 28 -7.30 -7.65 3.80
CA LEU A 28 -5.97 -7.12 3.51
C LEU A 28 -6.05 -6.01 2.45
N ILE A 29 -6.83 -6.21 1.39
CA ILE A 29 -7.05 -5.19 0.35
C ILE A 29 -7.66 -3.94 0.96
N ASP A 30 -8.73 -4.07 1.75
CA ASP A 30 -9.38 -2.94 2.41
C ASP A 30 -8.42 -2.17 3.32
N TYR A 31 -7.62 -2.90 4.11
CA TYR A 31 -6.59 -2.33 4.94
C TYR A 31 -5.56 -1.57 4.11
N LEU A 32 -5.04 -2.15 3.03
CA LEU A 32 -4.05 -1.51 2.16
C LEU A 32 -4.61 -0.25 1.47
N VAL A 33 -5.87 -0.26 1.06
CA VAL A 33 -6.54 0.91 0.50
C VAL A 33 -6.63 2.02 1.55
N TRP A 34 -7.10 1.71 2.76
CA TRP A 34 -7.15 2.67 3.87
C TRP A 34 -5.76 3.21 4.22
N TYR A 35 -4.78 2.32 4.31
CA TYR A 35 -3.39 2.65 4.63
C TYR A 35 -2.84 3.69 3.67
N ASN A 36 -2.96 3.42 2.38
CA ASN A 36 -2.34 4.25 1.34
C ASN A 36 -3.10 5.56 1.13
N THR A 37 -4.42 5.57 1.29
CA THR A 37 -5.25 6.74 0.98
C THR A 37 -5.53 7.63 2.19
N LYS A 38 -5.71 7.06 3.39
CA LYS A 38 -6.22 7.77 4.58
C LYS A 38 -5.23 7.84 5.74
N ARG A 39 -4.43 6.80 5.99
CA ARG A 39 -3.58 6.75 7.20
C ARG A 39 -2.52 7.86 7.16
N VAL A 40 -2.49 8.69 8.20
CA VAL A 40 -1.52 9.78 8.32
C VAL A 40 -0.21 9.26 8.94
N HIS A 41 0.92 9.60 8.32
CA HIS A 41 2.25 9.26 8.84
C HIS A 41 3.00 10.50 9.31
N LYS A 42 3.37 10.52 10.59
CA LYS A 42 4.21 11.59 11.16
C LYS A 42 5.54 11.75 10.41
N SER A 43 6.18 10.63 10.07
CA SER A 43 7.44 10.61 9.30
C SER A 43 7.31 11.15 7.87
N LEU A 44 6.10 11.20 7.31
CA LEU A 44 5.84 11.77 5.98
C LEU A 44 5.40 13.24 6.04
N GLY A 45 5.43 13.86 7.22
CA GLY A 45 4.96 15.23 7.43
C GLY A 45 3.45 15.32 7.63
N ASN A 46 2.89 14.36 8.36
CA ASN A 46 1.46 14.27 8.67
C ASN A 46 0.54 14.20 7.43
N VAL A 47 0.98 13.48 6.39
CA VAL A 47 0.15 13.16 5.21
C VAL A 47 0.06 11.65 4.99
N SER A 48 -0.91 11.24 4.18
CA SER A 48 -1.03 9.84 3.74
C SER A 48 0.04 9.45 2.73
N PRO A 49 0.33 8.16 2.56
CA PRO A 49 1.36 7.69 1.63
C PRO A 49 1.13 8.18 0.20
N ILE A 50 -0.10 8.11 -0.33
CA ILE A 50 -0.43 8.62 -1.66
C ILE A 50 -0.21 10.13 -1.74
N ASN A 51 -0.64 10.90 -0.74
CA ASN A 51 -0.45 12.35 -0.74
C ASN A 51 1.03 12.74 -0.67
N HIS A 52 1.85 11.92 -0.01
CA HIS A 52 3.30 12.11 -0.03
C HIS A 52 3.88 11.78 -1.42
N LEU A 53 3.47 10.65 -2.02
CA LEU A 53 3.87 10.24 -3.37
C LEU A 53 3.55 11.31 -4.42
N LEU A 54 2.35 11.87 -4.40
CA LEU A 54 1.93 12.93 -5.34
C LEU A 54 2.76 14.22 -5.22
N LYS A 55 3.40 14.46 -4.07
CA LYS A 55 4.31 15.62 -3.89
C LYS A 55 5.70 15.38 -4.45
N ILE A 56 6.17 14.13 -4.46
CA ILE A 56 7.54 13.78 -4.86
C ILE A 56 7.64 13.26 -6.30
N LEU A 57 6.56 12.71 -6.84
CA LEU A 57 6.55 12.21 -8.20
C LEU A 57 6.53 13.37 -9.20
N PRO A 58 7.26 13.25 -10.33
CA PRO A 58 7.05 14.13 -11.46
C PRO A 58 5.57 14.11 -11.86
N GLN A 59 4.99 15.27 -12.19
CA GLN A 59 3.60 15.33 -12.68
C GLN A 59 3.41 14.58 -14.00
N GLU A 60 4.52 14.33 -14.71
CA GLU A 60 4.56 13.57 -15.95
C GLU A 60 4.93 12.11 -15.72
N SER A 61 4.20 11.22 -16.40
CA SER A 61 4.49 9.79 -16.40
C SER A 61 5.91 9.53 -16.91
N GLN A 62 6.76 8.91 -16.09
CA GLN A 62 8.07 8.39 -16.52
C GLN A 62 7.93 7.07 -17.32
N ARG A 63 6.83 6.88 -18.06
CA ARG A 63 6.62 5.69 -18.89
C ARG A 63 7.65 5.69 -20.01
N TYR A 64 8.77 5.03 -19.78
CA TYR A 64 9.62 4.54 -20.84
C TYR A 64 8.90 3.36 -21.50
N VAL A 65 8.70 3.43 -22.81
CA VAL A 65 8.20 2.30 -23.58
C VAL A 65 9.29 1.22 -23.58
N THR A 66 9.08 0.14 -22.83
CA THR A 66 9.94 -1.04 -22.87
C THR A 66 9.32 -2.06 -23.81
N TYR A 67 9.96 -2.24 -24.97
CA TYR A 67 9.58 -3.28 -25.94
C TYR A 67 10.26 -4.60 -25.56
N THR A 68 9.45 -5.60 -25.19
CA THR A 68 9.92 -6.97 -24.98
C THR A 68 9.75 -7.75 -26.28
N LYS A 69 10.86 -8.15 -26.89
CA LYS A 69 10.82 -9.13 -28.01
C LYS A 69 10.44 -10.49 -27.44
N ILE A 70 9.38 -11.09 -27.98
CA ILE A 70 9.03 -12.51 -27.80
C ILE A 70 9.91 -13.34 -28.73
#